data_AF-A0AB35WXS0-F1
#
_entry.id   AF-A0AB35WXS0-F1
#
_cell.length_a   1.000
_cell.length_b   1.000
_cell.length_c   1.000
_cell.angle_alpha   90.00
_cell.angle_beta   90.00
_cell.angle_gamma   90.00
#
_symmetry.space_group_name_H-M   'P 1'
#
loop_
_entity.id
_entity.type
_entity.pdbx_description
1 polymer ?
#
loop_
_entity_poly.entity_id
_entity_poly.type
_entity_poly.pdbx_seq_one_letter_code
_entity_poly.pdbx_strand_id
1 'polypeptide(L)' 'MSKKDELIDLFNEKYGVDKSEISGETQLSDIIGSDTKFSSYLEERFDDQPSSSEELNFLTVDDVVAWLER' A
#
# COMPACT_ATOMS: atom_id res chain seq x y z
N MET A 1 -15.26 -2.85 5.56
CA MET A 1 -14.38 -1.97 4.78
C MET A 1 -13.61 -2.85 3.80
N SER A 2 -13.34 -2.36 2.61
CA SER A 2 -12.52 -3.08 1.62
C SER A 2 -11.04 -2.91 1.98
N LYS A 3 -10.17 -3.89 1.69
CA LYS A 3 -8.72 -3.76 1.97
C LYS A 3 -8.11 -2.55 1.24
N LYS A 4 -8.67 -2.21 0.06
CA LYS A 4 -8.36 -0.98 -0.69
C LYS A 4 -8.59 0.30 0.11
N ASP A 5 -9.76 0.44 0.74
CA ASP A 5 -10.07 1.61 1.58
C ASP A 5 -9.10 1.70 2.77
N GLU A 6 -8.82 0.58 3.44
CA GLU A 6 -7.88 0.57 4.57
C GLU A 6 -6.44 0.89 4.15
N LEU A 7 -6.04 0.46 2.95
CA LEU A 7 -4.72 0.78 2.39
C LEU A 7 -4.62 2.27 2.03
N ILE A 8 -5.67 2.83 1.43
CA ILE A 8 -5.75 4.27 1.14
C ILE A 8 -5.74 5.08 2.45
N ASP A 9 -6.42 4.60 3.49
CA ASP A 9 -6.34 5.18 4.84
C ASP A 9 -4.92 5.15 5.39
N LEU A 10 -4.21 4.01 5.25
CA LEU A 10 -2.82 3.88 5.67
C LEU A 10 -1.92 4.87 4.93
N PHE A 11 -2.11 5.04 3.62
CA PHE A 11 -1.33 5.99 2.84
C PHE A 11 -1.57 7.43 3.28
N ASN A 12 -2.82 7.79 3.55
CA ASN A 12 -3.16 9.10 4.08
C ASN A 12 -2.55 9.33 5.48
N GLU A 13 -2.58 8.33 6.36
CA GLU A 13 -2.03 8.44 7.72
C GLU A 13 -0.50 8.54 7.73
N LYS A 14 0.20 7.70 6.96
CA LYS A 14 1.67 7.60 7.00
C LYS A 14 2.36 8.62 6.11
N TYR A 15 1.81 8.89 4.93
CA TYR A 15 2.45 9.71 3.90
C TYR A 15 1.70 11.03 3.65
N GLY A 16 0.51 11.23 4.23
CA GLY A 16 -0.26 12.48 4.09
C GLY A 16 -0.88 12.68 2.71
N VAL A 17 -0.93 11.64 1.88
CA VAL A 17 -1.49 11.71 0.52
C VAL A 17 -3.02 11.77 0.59
N ASP A 18 -3.63 12.65 -0.21
CA ASP A 18 -5.09 12.78 -0.23
C ASP A 18 -5.73 11.53 -0.82
N LYS A 19 -6.74 10.99 -0.12
CA LYS A 19 -7.43 9.75 -0.52
C LYS A 19 -8.09 9.88 -1.90
N SER A 20 -8.47 11.09 -2.30
CA SER A 20 -9.11 11.38 -3.59
C SER A 20 -8.12 11.35 -4.76
N GLU A 21 -6.82 11.50 -4.49
CA GLU A 21 -5.75 11.43 -5.49
C GLU A 21 -5.23 10.00 -5.66
N ILE A 22 -5.56 9.09 -4.73
CA ILE A 22 -5.14 7.69 -4.78
C ILE A 22 -6.18 6.87 -5.55
N SER A 23 -5.76 6.36 -6.70
CA SER A 23 -6.49 5.41 -7.53
C SER A 23 -5.76 4.06 -7.54
N GLY A 24 -6.42 2.99 -8.02
CA GLY A 24 -5.77 1.68 -8.13
C GLY A 24 -4.53 1.72 -9.03
N GLU A 25 -4.57 2.52 -10.09
CA GLU A 25 -3.47 2.69 -11.06
C GLU A 25 -2.35 3.63 -10.56
N THR A 26 -2.53 4.29 -9.41
CA THR A 26 -1.51 5.18 -8.84
C THR A 26 -0.26 4.36 -8.52
N GLN A 27 0.91 4.85 -8.93
CA GLN A 27 2.15 4.16 -8.64
C GLN A 27 2.47 4.24 -7.16
N LEU A 28 2.93 3.13 -6.59
CA LEU A 28 3.31 3.10 -5.18
C LEU A 28 4.45 4.08 -4.90
N SER A 29 5.41 4.19 -5.82
CA SER A 29 6.55 5.09 -5.72
C SER A 29 6.18 6.57 -5.60
N ASP A 30 5.03 7.00 -6.13
CA ASP A 30 4.55 8.38 -5.96
C ASP A 30 3.98 8.63 -4.55
N ILE A 31 3.54 7.57 -3.86
CA ILE A 31 2.94 7.64 -2.53
C ILE A 31 4.02 7.43 -1.45
N ILE A 32 4.73 6.30 -1.52
CA ILE A 32 5.70 5.89 -0.49
C ILE A 32 7.12 6.40 -0.79
N GLY A 33 7.38 6.84 -2.02
CA GLY A 33 8.71 7.28 -2.44
C GLY A 33 9.73 6.14 -2.36
N SER A 34 10.74 6.32 -1.49
CA SER A 34 11.79 5.35 -1.18
C SER A 34 11.66 4.75 0.21
N ASP A 35 10.48 4.82 0.82
CA ASP A 35 10.26 4.29 2.17
C ASP A 35 10.31 2.76 2.17
N THR A 36 11.31 2.20 2.86
CA THR A 36 11.52 0.75 2.96
C THR A 36 10.75 0.11 4.12
N LYS A 37 9.92 0.89 4.83
CA LYS A 37 9.13 0.42 5.98
C LYS A 37 7.68 0.14 5.61
N PHE A 38 7.33 0.28 4.33
CA PHE A 38 5.99 0.04 3.85
C PHE A 38 5.46 -1.36 4.23
N SER A 39 6.25 -2.42 4.06
CA SER A 39 5.88 -3.77 4.52
C SER A 39 5.57 -3.86 6.01
N SER A 40 6.32 -3.15 6.87
CA SER A 40 6.02 -3.10 8.30
C SER A 40 4.69 -2.39 8.58
N TYR A 41 4.37 -1.34 7.83
CA TYR A 41 3.08 -0.66 7.97
C TYR A 41 1.92 -1.54 7.49
N LEU A 42 2.14 -2.38 6.48
CA LEU A 42 1.18 -3.39 6.06
C LEU A 42 0.98 -4.46 7.15
N GLU A 43 2.06 -4.96 7.74
CA GLU A 43 2.02 -5.92 8.85
C GLU A 43 1.22 -5.35 10.04
N GLU A 44 1.52 -4.12 10.46
CA GLU A 44 0.82 -3.47 11.58
C GLU A 44 -0.67 -3.28 11.32
N ARG A 45 -1.08 -3.04 10.07
CA ARG A 45 -2.48 -2.71 9.73
C ARG A 45 -3.30 -3.93 9.34
N PHE A 46 -2.70 -4.89 8.67
CA PHE A 46 -3.36 -6.05 8.07
C PHE A 46 -2.96 -7.40 8.70
N ASP A 47 -2.04 -7.40 9.66
CA ASP A 47 -1.43 -8.61 10.26
C ASP A 47 -0.73 -9.50 9.20
N ASP A 48 -0.36 -8.92 8.05
CA ASP A 48 0.20 -9.62 6.90
C ASP A 48 1.39 -8.82 6.35
N GLN A 49 2.54 -9.47 6.22
CA GLN A 49 3.77 -8.84 5.73
C GLN A 49 4.20 -9.47 4.40
N PRO A 50 4.31 -8.67 3.33
CA PRO A 50 4.87 -9.15 2.07
C PRO A 50 6.35 -9.45 2.23
N SER A 51 6.81 -10.51 1.58
CA SER A 51 8.24 -10.77 1.45
C SER A 51 8.89 -9.74 0.53
N SER A 52 10.21 -9.55 0.65
CA SER A 52 10.94 -8.59 -0.20
C SER A 52 10.79 -8.87 -1.69
N SER A 53 10.58 -10.13 -2.09
CA SER A 53 10.29 -10.48 -3.49
C SER A 53 8.89 -10.06 -3.93
N GLU A 54 7.90 -10.11 -3.05
CA GLU A 54 6.54 -9.66 -3.33
C GLU A 54 6.48 -8.13 -3.38
N GLU A 55 7.18 -7.43 -2.48
CA GLU A 55 7.28 -5.96 -2.50
C GLU A 55 7.86 -5.43 -3.82
N LEU A 56 8.80 -6.16 -4.44
CA LEU A 56 9.34 -5.80 -5.76
C LEU A 56 8.29 -5.85 -6.89
N ASN A 57 7.18 -6.56 -6.68
CA ASN A 57 6.07 -6.63 -7.65
C ASN A 57 5.00 -5.56 -7.38
N PHE A 58 5.11 -4.77 -6.32
CA PHE A 58 4.14 -3.71 -6.00
C PHE A 58 4.44 -2.44 -6.79
N LEU A 59 3.94 -2.39 -8.02
CA LEU A 59 4.09 -1.23 -8.89
C LEU A 59 3.00 -0.19 -8.61
N THR A 60 1.78 -0.66 -8.40
CA THR A 60 0.58 0.17 -8.22
C THR A 60 -0.18 -0.19 -6.94
N VAL A 61 -1.07 0.69 -6.52
CA VAL A 61 -1.94 0.44 -5.36
C VAL A 61 -2.76 -0.83 -5.56
N ASP A 62 -3.24 -1.09 -6.78
CA ASP A 62 -4.03 -2.28 -7.07
C ASP A 62 -3.21 -3.58 -6.93
N ASP A 63 -1.90 -3.56 -7.22
CA ASP A 63 -1.03 -4.72 -7.00
C ASP A 63 -0.96 -5.09 -5.51
N VAL A 64 -0.86 -4.08 -4.64
CA VAL A 64 -0.86 -4.30 -3.19
C VAL A 64 -2.22 -4.79 -2.72
N VAL A 65 -3.31 -4.21 -3.22
CA VAL A 65 -4.67 -4.64 -2.87
C VAL A 65 -4.90 -6.08 -3.31
N ALA A 66 -4.54 -6.44 -4.54
CA ALA A 66 -4.66 -7.79 -5.04
C ALA A 66 -3.83 -8.78 -4.21
N TRP A 67 -2.64 -8.39 -3.76
CA TRP A 67 -1.84 -9.19 -2.84
C TRP A 67 -2.49 -9.33 -1.47
N LEU A 68 -3.07 -8.26 -0.94
CA LEU A 68 -3.80 -8.28 0.32
C LEU A 68 -5.06 -9.15 0.23
N GLU A 69 -5.75 -9.20 -0.91
CA GLU A 69 -7.02 -9.92 -1.08
C GLU A 69 -6.89 -11.40 -1.53
N ARG A 70 -5.66 -11.92 -1.58
CA ARG A 70 -5.37 -13.31 -1.96
C ARG A 70 -5.89 -14.37 -1.00
#